data_AF-A0A8B7JJ88-F1
#
_entry.id   AF-A0A8B7JJ88-F1
#
_cell.length_a   1.000
_cell.length_b   1.000
_cell.length_c   1.000
_cell.angle_alpha   90.00
_cell.angle_beta   90.00
_cell.angle_gamma   90.00
#
_symmetry.space_group_name_H-M   'P 1'
#
loop_
_entity.id
_entity.type
_entity.pdbx_description
1 polymer ?
#
loop_
_entity_poly.entity_id
_entity_poly.type
_entity_poly.pdbx_seq_one_letter_code
_entity_poly.pdbx_strand_id
1 'polypeptide(L)'
;MVDKASLGPVENFKELVNYLEEYENDWYIGLVSDHEWQQAVLQEKPYLFSLGHDPNMGIYTGRVLTLQELLVQVGKLNDEAVRGQWANLSWELLYATNDDEERYSIQAHPVLLRNLTVQAADPPLGYPVYSSELLHVPLF
;
A
#
# COMPACT_ATOMS: atom_id res chain seq x y z
N MET A 1 -35.30 17.23 -8.94
CA MET A 1 -35.39 15.85 -9.46
C MET A 1 -34.16 15.13 -8.95
N VAL A 2 -34.33 14.32 -7.91
CA VAL A 2 -33.20 13.58 -7.29
C VAL A 2 -32.84 12.46 -8.24
N ASP A 3 -31.55 12.31 -8.55
CA ASP A 3 -31.07 11.29 -9.49
C ASP A 3 -31.32 9.89 -8.91
N LYS A 4 -32.30 9.19 -9.46
CA LYS A 4 -32.71 7.84 -9.03
C LYS A 4 -31.71 6.76 -9.49
N ALA A 5 -30.74 7.10 -10.35
CA ALA A 5 -29.78 6.12 -10.84
C ALA A 5 -28.78 5.69 -9.75
N SER A 6 -28.48 6.58 -8.79
CA SER A 6 -27.44 6.35 -7.78
C SER A 6 -28.00 5.86 -6.43
N LEU A 7 -29.23 6.26 -6.07
CA LEU A 7 -29.85 5.98 -4.75
C LEU A 7 -30.79 4.75 -4.73
N GLY A 8 -30.96 4.08 -5.87
CA GLY A 8 -31.98 3.02 -6.02
C GLY A 8 -33.43 3.55 -5.96
N PRO A 9 -34.43 2.67 -5.96
CA PRO A 9 -35.83 3.07 -5.89
C PRO A 9 -36.18 3.55 -4.47
N VAL A 10 -36.06 4.85 -4.23
CA VAL A 10 -36.53 5.46 -2.97
C VAL A 10 -38.06 5.50 -2.96
N GLU A 11 -38.68 4.74 -2.05
CA GLU A 11 -40.13 4.63 -1.90
C GLU A 11 -40.71 5.71 -0.97
N ASN A 12 -39.92 6.18 0.01
CA ASN A 12 -40.36 7.19 0.98
C ASN A 12 -39.21 8.07 1.53
N PHE A 13 -39.56 9.16 2.23
CA PHE A 13 -38.57 10.12 2.76
C PHE A 13 -37.64 9.53 3.81
N LYS A 14 -38.12 8.57 4.62
CA LYS A 14 -37.29 7.91 5.64
C LYS A 14 -36.19 7.10 4.99
N GLU A 15 -36.49 6.41 3.90
CA GLU A 15 -35.53 5.64 3.13
C GLU A 15 -34.45 6.54 2.50
N LEU A 16 -34.84 7.70 1.97
CA LEU A 16 -33.89 8.70 1.47
C LEU A 16 -32.91 9.15 2.55
N VAL A 17 -33.42 9.46 3.75
CA VAL A 17 -32.59 9.88 4.89
C VAL A 17 -31.60 8.78 5.25
N ASN A 18 -32.07 7.53 5.34
CA ASN A 18 -31.19 6.40 5.63
C ASN A 18 -30.06 6.26 4.61
N TYR A 19 -30.34 6.36 3.30
CA TYR A 19 -29.31 6.27 2.28
C TYR A 19 -28.27 7.40 2.38
N LEU A 20 -28.71 8.63 2.66
CA LEU A 20 -27.80 9.75 2.83
C LEU A 20 -26.91 9.58 4.06
N GLU A 21 -27.47 9.08 5.16
CA GLU A 21 -26.71 8.75 6.37
C GLU A 21 -25.69 7.62 6.11
N GLU A 22 -26.05 6.59 5.35
CA GLU A 22 -25.13 5.52 4.93
C GLU A 22 -23.98 6.08 4.08
N TYR A 23 -24.27 6.93 3.09
CA TYR A 23 -23.22 7.56 2.28
C TYR A 23 -22.29 8.46 3.11
N GLU A 24 -22.85 9.24 4.05
CA GLU A 24 -22.07 10.13 4.90
C GLU A 24 -21.16 9.34 5.84
N ASN A 25 -21.63 8.22 6.38
CA ASN A 25 -20.86 7.39 7.31
C ASN A 25 -19.85 6.50 6.59
N ASP A 26 -20.29 5.76 5.56
CA ASP A 26 -19.52 4.64 5.01
C ASP A 26 -18.65 5.02 3.79
N TRP A 27 -18.97 6.12 3.11
CA TRP A 27 -18.27 6.54 1.91
C TRP A 27 -17.42 7.80 2.12
N TYR A 28 -16.29 7.83 1.44
CA TYR A 28 -15.63 9.08 1.06
C TYR A 28 -15.70 9.23 -0.45
N ILE A 29 -16.21 10.36 -0.93
CA ILE A 29 -16.31 10.68 -2.36
C ILE A 29 -15.57 11.99 -2.61
N GLY A 30 -14.43 11.93 -3.28
CA GLY A 30 -13.55 13.09 -3.47
C GLY A 30 -12.37 12.79 -4.39
N LEU A 31 -11.32 13.62 -4.36
CA LEU A 31 -10.09 13.36 -5.10
C LEU A 31 -9.09 12.59 -4.24
N VAL A 32 -8.26 11.75 -4.86
CA VAL A 32 -7.18 11.04 -4.15
C VAL A 32 -6.15 12.01 -3.55
N SER A 33 -6.05 13.22 -4.11
CA SER A 33 -5.16 14.28 -3.62
C SER A 33 -5.67 15.02 -2.38
N ASP A 34 -6.94 14.81 -2.00
CA ASP A 34 -7.56 15.55 -0.91
C ASP A 34 -7.04 15.06 0.44
N HIS A 35 -6.91 15.96 1.41
CA HIS A 35 -6.49 15.60 2.77
C HIS A 35 -7.55 14.71 3.43
N GLU A 36 -8.82 14.94 3.14
CA GLU A 36 -9.95 14.18 3.65
C GLU A 36 -9.96 12.74 3.14
N TRP A 37 -9.36 12.46 1.97
CA TRP A 37 -9.14 11.08 1.51
C TRP A 37 -8.23 10.34 2.49
N GLN A 38 -7.12 10.96 2.89
CA GLN A 38 -6.18 10.38 3.87
C GLN A 38 -6.87 10.18 5.22
N GLN A 39 -7.68 11.15 5.66
CA GLN A 39 -8.46 11.02 6.89
C GLN A 39 -9.49 9.88 6.81
N ALA A 40 -10.17 9.71 5.67
CA ALA A 40 -11.10 8.61 5.46
C ALA A 40 -10.42 7.23 5.53
N VAL A 41 -9.20 7.12 5.00
CA VAL A 41 -8.38 5.89 5.15
C VAL A 41 -8.05 5.64 6.62
N LEU A 42 -7.60 6.66 7.36
CA LEU A 42 -7.26 6.54 8.79
C LEU A 42 -8.48 6.25 9.67
N GLN A 43 -9.67 6.70 9.26
CA GLN A 43 -10.94 6.42 9.92
C GLN A 43 -11.54 5.07 9.52
N GLU A 44 -10.83 4.29 8.70
CA GLU A 44 -11.28 2.97 8.25
C GLU A 44 -12.65 3.02 7.56
N LYS A 45 -12.91 4.07 6.77
CA LYS A 45 -14.16 4.14 6.01
C LYS A 45 -14.26 2.92 5.08
N PRO A 46 -15.40 2.20 5.06
CA PRO A 46 -15.58 1.01 4.24
C PRO A 46 -15.33 1.23 2.75
N TYR A 47 -15.70 2.41 2.23
CA TYR A 47 -15.64 2.71 0.81
C TYR A 47 -15.02 4.07 0.53
N LEU A 48 -14.13 4.12 -0.47
CA LEU A 48 -13.60 5.37 -1.00
C LEU A 48 -13.79 5.39 -2.52
N PHE A 49 -14.34 6.48 -3.05
CA PHE A 49 -14.53 6.68 -4.48
C PHE A 49 -13.89 7.98 -4.95
N SER A 50 -13.18 7.90 -6.07
CA SER A 50 -12.54 9.04 -6.72
C SER A 50 -12.75 9.01 -8.22
N LEU A 51 -12.94 10.19 -8.80
CA LEU A 51 -12.84 10.42 -10.24
C LEU A 51 -11.57 11.23 -10.55
N GLY A 52 -10.68 10.64 -11.35
CA GLY A 52 -9.52 11.31 -11.92
C GLY A 52 -9.80 11.77 -13.35
N HIS A 53 -9.10 12.82 -13.78
CA HIS A 53 -9.09 13.28 -15.17
C HIS A 53 -7.65 13.55 -15.59
N ASP A 54 -7.20 12.90 -16.66
CA ASP A 54 -5.95 13.22 -17.34
C ASP A 54 -6.24 14.19 -18.50
N PRO A 55 -5.91 15.49 -18.35
CA PRO A 55 -6.17 16.48 -19.38
C PRO A 55 -5.30 16.32 -20.63
N ASN A 56 -4.14 15.66 -20.53
CA ASN A 56 -3.25 15.45 -21.67
C ASN A 56 -3.76 14.32 -22.57
N MET A 57 -4.37 13.29 -21.97
CA MET A 57 -4.91 12.15 -22.69
C MET A 57 -6.43 12.26 -22.93
N GLY A 58 -7.11 13.18 -22.25
CA GLY A 58 -8.57 13.33 -22.30
C GLY A 58 -9.32 12.13 -21.68
N ILE A 59 -8.70 11.45 -20.71
CA ILE A 59 -9.21 10.21 -20.11
C ILE A 59 -9.73 10.50 -18.70
N TYR A 60 -10.92 9.97 -18.39
CA TYR A 60 -11.45 9.94 -17.03
C TYR A 60 -11.24 8.56 -16.42
N THR A 61 -10.82 8.51 -15.16
CA THR A 61 -10.62 7.26 -14.40
C THR A 61 -11.51 7.25 -13.17
N GLY A 62 -12.25 6.16 -12.97
CA GLY A 62 -12.98 5.91 -11.73
C GLY A 62 -12.20 4.95 -10.85
N ARG A 63 -12.03 5.27 -9.57
CA ARG A 63 -11.39 4.40 -8.59
C ARG A 63 -12.32 4.17 -7.41
N VAL A 64 -12.64 2.91 -7.14
CA VAL A 64 -13.35 2.49 -5.92
C VAL A 64 -12.38 1.64 -5.11
N LEU A 65 -12.20 2.00 -3.84
CA LEU A 65 -11.50 1.18 -2.86
C LEU A 65 -12.50 0.66 -1.82
N THR A 66 -12.33 -0.59 -1.43
CA THR A 66 -13.11 -1.24 -0.38
C THR A 66 -12.18 -1.66 0.75
N LEU A 67 -12.52 -1.32 1.99
CA LEU A 67 -11.83 -1.86 3.15
C LEU A 67 -12.10 -3.36 3.25
N GLN A 68 -11.05 -4.14 3.39
CA GLN A 68 -11.13 -5.59 3.53
C GLN A 68 -10.13 -6.08 4.56
N GLU A 69 -10.53 -7.12 5.29
CA GLU A 69 -9.58 -7.88 6.10
C GLU A 69 -8.66 -8.67 5.17
N LEU A 70 -7.35 -8.48 5.35
CA LEU A 70 -6.33 -9.22 4.62
C LEU A 70 -5.55 -10.09 5.61
N LEU A 71 -5.55 -11.41 5.37
CA LEU A 71 -4.69 -12.31 6.11
C LEU A 71 -3.23 -12.04 5.74
N VAL A 72 -2.46 -11.48 6.67
CA VAL A 72 -1.02 -11.23 6.51
C VAL A 72 -0.24 -12.29 7.28
N GLN A 73 0.70 -12.94 6.60
CA GLN A 73 1.65 -13.85 7.23
C GLN A 73 2.84 -13.04 7.78
N VAL A 74 3.05 -13.11 9.09
CA VAL A 74 4.17 -12.42 9.75
C VAL A 74 5.26 -13.44 10.05
N GLY A 75 6.46 -13.20 9.52
CA GLY A 75 7.65 -14.00 9.78
C GLY A 75 8.73 -13.17 10.47
N LYS A 76 9.43 -13.78 11.44
CA LYS A 76 10.61 -13.18 12.07
C LYS A 76 11.86 -13.88 11.54
N LEU A 77 12.76 -13.11 10.95
CA LEU A 77 14.10 -13.58 10.59
C LEU A 77 15.08 -13.31 11.73
N ASN A 78 16.16 -14.10 11.77
CA ASN A 78 17.29 -13.80 12.63
C ASN A 78 18.00 -12.54 12.12
N ASP A 79 18.18 -11.56 13.00
CA ASP A 79 18.72 -10.24 12.70
C ASP A 79 20.21 -10.30 12.32
N GLU A 80 21.00 -11.17 12.95
CA GLU A 80 22.40 -11.39 12.58
C GLU A 80 22.55 -12.02 11.18
N ALA A 81 21.64 -12.91 10.78
CA ALA A 81 21.65 -13.49 9.44
C ALA A 81 21.39 -12.42 8.37
N VAL A 82 20.48 -11.47 8.63
CA VAL A 82 20.21 -10.34 7.73
C VAL A 82 21.39 -9.38 7.70
N ARG A 83 21.93 -8.99 8.87
CA ARG A 83 23.13 -8.13 8.96
C ARG A 83 24.34 -8.74 8.26
N GLY A 84 24.56 -10.05 8.40
CA GLY A 84 25.62 -10.77 7.71
C GLY A 84 25.47 -10.74 6.19
N GLN A 85 24.25 -10.90 5.66
CA GLN A 85 24.01 -10.77 4.22
C GLN A 85 24.31 -9.37 3.70
N TRP A 86 23.86 -8.33 4.42
CA TRP A 86 24.11 -6.95 4.02
C TRP A 86 25.59 -6.58 4.12
N ALA A 87 26.28 -7.04 5.16
CA ALA A 87 27.72 -6.85 5.29
C ALA A 87 28.49 -7.54 4.14
N ASN A 88 28.10 -8.76 3.78
CA ASN A 88 28.70 -9.47 2.65
C ASN A 88 28.44 -8.73 1.34
N LEU A 89 27.21 -8.25 1.11
CA LEU A 89 26.87 -7.47 -0.08
C LEU A 89 27.68 -6.17 -0.18
N SER A 90 27.84 -5.48 0.95
CA SER A 90 28.69 -4.29 1.06
C SER A 90 30.15 -4.62 0.73
N TRP A 91 30.67 -5.73 1.25
CA TRP A 91 32.02 -6.19 0.95
C TRP A 91 32.20 -6.46 -0.55
N GLU A 92 31.28 -7.20 -1.16
CA GLU A 92 31.38 -7.63 -2.55
C GLU A 92 31.29 -6.46 -3.54
N LEU A 93 30.36 -5.53 -3.32
CA LEU A 93 30.18 -4.37 -4.19
C LEU A 93 31.29 -3.32 -3.99
N LEU A 94 31.58 -2.95 -2.73
CA LEU A 94 32.44 -1.81 -2.45
C LEU A 94 33.93 -2.17 -2.42
N TYR A 95 34.28 -3.39 -2.00
CA TYR A 95 35.67 -3.79 -1.83
C TYR A 95 36.13 -4.77 -2.89
N ALA A 96 35.32 -5.77 -3.24
CA ALA A 96 35.66 -6.70 -4.31
C ALA A 96 35.28 -6.18 -5.71
N THR A 97 34.66 -5.00 -5.79
CA THR A 97 34.27 -4.30 -7.03
C THR A 97 33.54 -5.23 -8.01
N ASN A 98 32.66 -6.07 -7.47
CA ASN A 98 31.89 -7.01 -8.30
C ASN A 98 30.83 -6.23 -9.10
N ASP A 99 30.86 -6.37 -10.42
CA ASP A 99 30.01 -5.67 -11.40
C ASP A 99 28.97 -6.59 -12.07
N ASP A 100 28.78 -7.82 -11.57
CA ASP A 100 27.80 -8.77 -12.09
C ASP A 100 26.36 -8.36 -11.74
N GLU A 101 25.61 -7.91 -12.75
CA GLU A 101 24.22 -7.48 -12.63
C GLU A 101 23.22 -8.63 -12.37
N GLU A 102 23.53 -9.88 -12.75
CA GLU A 102 22.59 -11.02 -12.60
C GLU A 102 22.55 -11.61 -11.17
N ARG A 103 23.43 -11.12 -10.29
CA ARG A 103 23.73 -11.73 -9.00
C ARG A 103 22.60 -11.74 -7.98
N TYR A 104 21.68 -10.78 -8.07
CA TYR A 104 20.51 -10.71 -7.21
C TYR A 104 19.43 -11.73 -7.58
N SER A 105 19.41 -12.18 -8.84
CA SER A 105 18.37 -13.05 -9.38
C SER A 105 18.69 -14.54 -9.19
N ILE A 106 19.97 -14.92 -9.16
CA ILE A 106 20.41 -16.32 -9.16
C ILE A 106 20.49 -16.94 -7.74
N GLN A 107 20.39 -16.12 -6.70
CA GLN A 107 20.67 -16.53 -5.32
C GLN A 107 19.45 -16.41 -4.39
N ALA A 108 18.27 -16.81 -4.87
CA ALA A 108 17.08 -16.88 -4.04
C ALA A 108 17.27 -17.92 -2.92
N HIS A 109 17.21 -17.48 -1.65
CA HIS A 109 17.25 -18.37 -0.49
C HIS A 109 15.91 -18.28 0.28
N PRO A 110 14.98 -19.24 0.10
CA PRO A 110 13.62 -19.14 0.63
C PRO A 110 13.55 -18.98 2.16
N VAL A 111 14.42 -19.66 2.91
CA VAL A 111 14.39 -19.60 4.39
C VAL A 111 14.85 -18.26 4.94
N LEU A 112 15.81 -17.61 4.26
CA LEU A 112 16.37 -16.33 4.68
C LEU A 112 15.70 -15.16 3.97
N LEU A 113 14.74 -15.44 3.07
CA LEU A 113 14.06 -14.49 2.23
C LEU A 113 15.04 -13.51 1.55
N ARG A 114 16.18 -14.03 1.07
CA ARG A 114 17.34 -13.21 0.66
C ARG A 114 17.00 -12.09 -0.32
N ASN A 115 16.09 -12.34 -1.27
CA ASN A 115 15.69 -11.31 -2.24
C ASN A 115 14.96 -10.15 -1.54
N LEU A 116 14.05 -10.46 -0.62
CA LEU A 116 13.32 -9.45 0.16
C LEU A 116 14.27 -8.69 1.09
N THR A 117 15.18 -9.39 1.78
CA THR A 117 16.12 -8.75 2.70
C THR A 117 17.13 -7.88 1.96
N VAL A 118 17.62 -8.29 0.78
CA VAL A 118 18.53 -7.49 -0.04
C VAL A 118 17.83 -6.27 -0.63
N GLN A 119 16.59 -6.42 -1.10
CA GLN A 119 15.78 -5.28 -1.59
C GLN A 119 15.56 -4.24 -0.49
N ALA A 120 15.36 -4.69 0.75
CA ALA A 120 15.17 -3.83 1.91
C ALA A 120 16.45 -3.17 2.44
N ALA A 121 17.63 -3.51 1.91
CA ALA A 121 18.88 -2.86 2.32
C ALA A 121 18.94 -1.41 1.81
N ASP A 122 19.64 -0.55 2.55
CA ASP A 122 19.81 0.85 2.14
C ASP A 122 20.58 0.95 0.80
N PRO A 123 20.25 1.94 -0.06
CA PRO A 123 21.07 2.26 -1.22
C PRO A 123 22.52 2.56 -0.81
N PRO A 124 23.53 2.10 -1.57
CA PRO A 124 23.45 1.53 -2.92
C PRO A 124 23.28 -0.01 -2.96
N LEU A 125 23.10 -0.67 -1.82
CA LEU A 125 23.07 -2.14 -1.74
C LEU A 125 21.72 -2.70 -2.18
N GLY A 126 20.64 -2.08 -1.71
CA GLY A 126 19.26 -2.43 -2.05
C GLY A 126 18.51 -1.31 -2.73
N TYR A 127 17.21 -1.53 -2.89
CA TYR A 127 16.27 -0.59 -3.52
C TYR A 127 14.93 -0.66 -2.79
N PRO A 128 14.86 -0.15 -1.55
CA PRO A 128 13.65 -0.27 -0.74
C PRO A 128 12.53 0.52 -1.40
N VAL A 129 11.43 -0.15 -1.74
CA VAL A 129 10.25 0.48 -2.35
C VAL A 129 9.60 1.48 -1.40
N TYR A 130 9.66 1.19 -0.10
CA TYR A 130 9.18 2.05 0.98
C TYR A 130 10.03 1.80 2.23
N SER A 131 10.52 2.87 2.84
CA SER A 131 11.18 2.84 4.14
C SER A 131 10.34 3.65 5.11
N SER A 132 9.98 3.04 6.23
CA SER A 132 9.24 3.72 7.31
C SER A 132 10.19 4.09 8.43
N GLU A 133 9.80 5.07 9.25
CA GLU A 133 10.42 5.25 10.55
C GLU A 133 10.22 4.00 11.42
N LEU A 134 11.02 3.87 12.49
CA LEU A 134 10.98 2.74 13.41
C LEU A 134 9.56 2.47 13.92
N LEU A 135 8.94 1.40 13.41
CA LEU A 135 7.65 0.90 13.88
C LEU A 135 7.86 0.01 15.11
N HIS A 136 7.38 0.47 16.26
CA HIS A 136 7.32 -0.36 17.46
C HIS A 136 6.17 -1.37 17.33
N VAL A 137 6.51 -2.62 17.02
CA VAL A 137 5.55 -3.73 17.06
C VAL A 137 5.67 -4.39 18.44
N PRO A 138 4.68 -4.22 19.34
CA PRO A 138 4.69 -4.92 20.62
C PRO A 138 4.59 -6.42 20.34
N LEU A 139 5.67 -7.14 20.59
CA LEU A 139 5.67 -8.59 20.65
C LEU A 139 5.27 -8.98 22.08
N PHE A 140 4.43 -10.01 22.19
CA PHE A 140 3.96 -10.56 23.47
C PHE A 140 5.10 -10.87 24.44
#